data_AF-A0A3C0RBY5-F1
#
_entry.id   AF-A0A3C0RBY5-F1
#
_cell.length_a   1.000
_cell.length_b   1.000
_cell.length_c   1.000
_cell.angle_alpha   90.00
_cell.angle_beta   90.00
_cell.angle_gamma   90.00
#
_symmetry.space_group_name_H-M   'P 1'
#
loop_
_entity.id
_entity.type
_entity.pdbx_description
1 polymer ?
#
loop_
_entity_poly.entity_id
_entity_poly.type
_entity_poly.pdbx_seq_one_letter_code
_entity_poly.pdbx_strand_id
1 'polypeptide(L)' 'MQSLAHIALVVKEYDEAIAFFTQKLGFSLVEDTILSPTKRWVLVAPPGSNGCQILLAKAANEEQ' A
#
# COMPACT_ATOMS: atom_id res chain seq x y z
N MET A 1 16.72 -2.44 -18.51
CA MET A 1 15.87 -3.60 -18.18
C MET A 1 14.54 -3.04 -17.70
N GLN A 2 13.41 -3.52 -18.23
CA GLN A 2 12.08 -3.06 -17.81
C GLN A 2 11.60 -3.88 -16.61
N SER A 3 10.91 -3.25 -15.66
CA SER A 3 10.36 -3.91 -14.46
C SER A 3 9.09 -3.21 -13.97
N LEU A 4 8.25 -3.93 -13.22
CA LEU A 4 7.12 -3.33 -12.51
C LEU A 4 7.61 -2.61 -11.25
N ALA A 5 7.21 -1.35 -11.09
CA ALA A 5 7.54 -0.56 -9.91
C ALA A 5 6.56 -0.84 -8.77
N HIS A 6 5.26 -0.62 -9.02
CA HIS A 6 4.21 -0.79 -8.01
C HIS A 6 2.98 -1.48 -8.59
N ILE A 7 2.30 -2.28 -7.78
CA ILE A 7 0.94 -2.78 -8.05
C ILE A 7 -0.01 -2.06 -7.09
N ALA A 8 -1.05 -1.43 -7.63
CA ALA A 8 -2.08 -0.80 -6.81
C ALA A 8 -3.09 -1.85 -6.32
N LEU A 9 -3.33 -1.90 -5.02
CA LEU A 9 -4.38 -2.68 -4.39
C LEU A 9 -5.41 -1.72 -3.79
N VAL A 10 -6.67 -1.85 -4.21
CA VAL A 10 -7.76 -1.08 -3.62
C VAL A 10 -8.10 -1.66 -2.26
N VAL A 11 -8.17 -0.80 -1.24
CA VAL A 11 -8.43 -1.18 0.14
C VAL A 11 -9.54 -0.32 0.72
N LYS A 12 -10.27 -0.89 1.67
CA LYS A 12 -11.36 -0.19 2.36
C LYS A 12 -10.86 1.02 3.16
N GLU A 13 -9.86 0.81 4.02
CA GLU A 13 -9.28 1.83 4.88
C GLU A 13 -7.76 1.68 4.96
N TYR A 14 -7.05 2.82 4.98
CA TYR A 14 -5.59 2.84 4.97
C TYR A 14 -4.99 2.17 6.21
N ASP A 15 -5.42 2.60 7.40
CA ASP A 15 -4.80 2.14 8.65
C ASP A 15 -5.05 0.64 8.89
N GLU A 16 -6.23 0.15 8.50
CA GLU A 16 -6.56 -1.28 8.53
C GLU A 16 -5.65 -2.09 7.60
N ALA A 17 -5.48 -1.63 6.35
CA ALA A 17 -4.62 -2.29 5.38
C ALA A 17 -3.14 -2.26 5.81
N ILE A 18 -2.64 -1.11 6.27
CA ILE A 18 -1.27 -0.97 6.78
C ILE A 18 -1.05 -1.96 7.92
N ALA A 19 -1.97 -2.04 8.89
CA ALA A 19 -1.86 -2.98 10.00
C ALA A 19 -1.86 -4.45 9.53
N PHE A 20 -2.74 -4.81 8.58
CA PHE A 20 -2.77 -6.16 8.02
C PHE A 20 -1.43 -6.53 7.36
N PHE A 21 -0.93 -5.70 6.45
CA PHE A 21 0.31 -5.99 5.74
C PHE A 21 1.52 -6.00 6.67
N THR A 22 1.63 -5.01 7.57
CA THR A 22 2.82 -4.89 8.44
C THR A 22 2.81 -5.87 9.60
N GLN A 23 1.66 -6.11 10.24
CA GLN A 23 1.58 -6.89 11.47
C GLN A 23 1.20 -8.35 11.25
N LYS A 24 0.40 -8.66 10.22
CA LYS A 24 -0.02 -10.04 9.93
C LYS A 24 0.89 -10.70 8.90
N LEU A 25 1.26 -9.96 7.85
CA LEU A 25 2.09 -10.49 6.76
C LEU A 25 3.57 -10.16 6.91
N GLY A 26 3.95 -9.28 7.85
CA GLY A 26 5.34 -8.92 8.11
C GLY A 26 5.96 -8.03 7.03
N PHE A 27 5.15 -7.31 6.26
CA PHE A 27 5.64 -6.37 5.25
C PHE A 27 6.23 -5.14 5.94
N SER A 28 7.14 -4.46 5.26
CA SER A 28 7.64 -3.16 5.70
C SER A 28 6.78 -2.05 5.11
N LEU A 29 6.41 -1.07 5.94
CA LEU A 29 5.87 0.21 5.45
C LEU A 29 7.03 1.02 4.87
N VAL A 30 6.99 1.25 3.56
CA VAL A 30 8.04 1.95 2.82
C VAL A 30 7.79 3.44 2.82
N GLU A 31 6.54 3.84 2.60
CA GLU A 31 6.12 5.24 2.56
C GLU A 31 4.67 5.36 3.03
N ASP A 32 4.37 6.43 3.76
CA ASP A 32 3.03 6.88 4.10
C ASP A 32 2.99 8.41 4.04
N THR A 33 2.69 8.94 2.86
CA THR A 33 2.70 10.38 2.59
C THR A 33 1.27 10.88 2.37
N ILE A 34 0.86 11.90 3.11
CA ILE A 34 -0.45 12.55 2.92
C ILE A 34 -0.38 13.43 1.66
N LEU A 35 -1.22 13.13 0.66
CA LEU A 35 -1.32 13.91 -0.57
C LEU A 35 -2.46 14.93 -0.53
N SER A 36 -3.53 14.61 0.21
CA SER A 36 -4.70 15.48 0.40
C SER A 36 -5.47 15.07 1.67
N PRO A 37 -6.53 15.80 2.07
CA PRO A 37 -7.35 15.42 3.23
C PRO A 37 -7.93 13.99 3.17
N THR A 38 -8.06 13.40 1.97
CA THR A 38 -8.67 12.08 1.78
C THR A 38 -7.77 11.05 1.11
N LYS A 39 -6.57 11.44 0.63
CA LYS A 39 -5.66 10.56 -0.11
C LYS A 39 -4.29 10.50 0.55
N ARG A 40 -3.80 9.27 0.69
CA ARG A 40 -2.43 8.96 1.08
C ARG A 40 -1.74 8.16 -0.01
N TRP A 41 -0.45 8.39 -0.15
CA TRP A 41 0.47 7.55 -0.92
C TRP A 41 1.11 6.57 0.04
N VAL A 42 0.65 5.32 0.00
CA VAL A 42 1.06 4.29 0.96
C VAL A 42 1.69 3.13 0.23
N LEU A 43 2.99 2.90 0.45
CA LEU A 43 3.74 1.82 -0.16
C LEU A 43 4.14 0.79 0.90
N VAL A 44 3.88 -0.48 0.63
CA VAL A 44 4.33 -1.62 1.44
C VAL A 44 5.12 -2.62 0.62
N ALA A 45 6.11 -3.25 1.22
CA ALA A 45 6.96 -4.23 0.55
C ALA A 45 7.09 -5.53 1.38
N PRO A 46 7.04 -6.71 0.75
CA PRO A 46 7.31 -7.96 1.44
C PRO A 46 8.78 -8.02 1.90
N PRO A 47 9.08 -8.77 2.98
CA PRO A 47 10.43 -8.89 3.50
C PRO A 47 11.40 -9.44 2.44
N GLY A 48 12.59 -8.84 2.35
CA GLY A 48 13.64 -9.26 1.41
C GLY A 48 13.43 -8.84 -0.05
N SER A 49 12.39 -8.06 -0.35
CA SER A 49 12.15 -7.55 -1.71
C SER A 49 12.93 -6.28 -2.00
N ASN A 50 13.67 -6.28 -3.12
CA ASN A 50 14.22 -5.09 -3.79
C ASN A 50 13.43 -4.75 -5.08
N GLY A 51 12.29 -5.41 -5.29
CA GLY A 51 11.51 -5.34 -6.52
C GLY A 51 10.20 -4.57 -6.34
N CYS A 52 9.14 -5.09 -6.95
CA CYS A 52 7.83 -4.45 -6.97
C CYS A 52 7.26 -4.27 -5.54
N GLN A 53 6.67 -3.11 -5.28
CA GLN A 53 5.97 -2.79 -4.04
C GLN A 53 4.45 -2.75 -4.27
N ILE A 54 3.67 -2.73 -3.19
CA ILE A 54 2.21 -2.59 -3.26
C ILE A 54 1.86 -1.16 -2.85
N LEU A 55 1.14 -0.46 -3.72
CA LEU A 55 0.49 0.81 -3.42
C LEU A 55 -0.90 0.53 -2.87
N LEU A 56 -1.17 0.90 -1.62
CA LEU A 56 -2.50 0.80 -1.04
C LEU A 56 -3.30 2.04 -1.47
N ALA A 57 -4.38 1.83 -2.22
CA ALA A 57 -5.27 2.89 -2.69
C ALA A 57 -6.62 2.76 -1.99
N LYS A 58 -7.03 3.79 -1.23
CA LYS A 58 -8.34 3.75 -0.57
C LYS A 58 -9.48 3.78 -1.59
N ALA A 59 -10.44 2.90 -1.42
CA ALA A 59 -11.69 2.84 -2.20
C ALA A 59 -12.41 4.21 -2.16
N ALA A 60 -13.00 4.63 -3.28
CA ALA A 60 -13.74 5.88 -3.34
C ALA A 60 -15.23 5.71 -2.96
N ASN A 61 -15.72 4.48 -2.98
CA ASN A 61 -17.09 4.10 -2.63
C ASN A 61 -17.13 2.68 -2.05
N GLU A 62 -18.31 2.24 -1.60
CA GLU A 62 -18.49 0.93 -0.95
C GLU A 62 -18.41 -0.27 -1.92
N GLU A 63 -18.55 -0.05 -3.23
CA GLU A 63 -18.49 -1.11 -4.24
C GLU A 63 -17.04 -1.50 -4.59
N GLN A 64 -16.07 -0.70 -4.17
CA GLN A 64 -14.66 -0.81 -4.48
C GLN A 64 -13.83 -1.43 -3.36
#